data_AF-A0A917YP12-F1
#
_entry.id   AF-A0A917YP12-F1
#
_cell.length_a   1.000
_cell.length_b   1.000
_cell.length_c   1.000
_cell.angle_alpha   90.00
_cell.angle_beta   90.00
_cell.angle_gamma   90.00
#
_symmetry.space_group_name_H-M   'P 1'
#
loop_
_entity.id
_entity.type
_entity.pdbx_description
1 polymer ?
#
loop_
_entity_poly.entity_id
_entity_poly.type
_entity_poly.pdbx_seq_one_letter_code
_entity_poly.pdbx_strand_id
1 'polypeptide(L)'
;MLWRDAMTASLDFIAHEFINFRNGSYAWIDVKRFQLARWSGDEVAALDLLLRHERYRGDYASGDSVSIDNRRLHGPFLLSRMTASSFDLVDEAVADQLIRTWVKEIGFLDPVPEELASCLETHVYDSLRGATHRYKLRELGREAMHDYGWVLWHFWELVLLDRSDASLTLVVGAVD
;
A
#
# COMPACT_ATOMS: atom_id res chain seq x y z
N MET A 1 -14.15 -4.01 -41.20
CA MET A 1 -12.88 -3.69 -40.54
C MET A 1 -13.22 -3.05 -39.20
N LEU A 2 -13.33 -3.87 -38.16
CA LEU A 2 -13.77 -3.44 -36.83
C LEU A 2 -12.56 -2.97 -36.04
N TRP A 3 -12.53 -1.67 -35.71
CA TRP A 3 -11.65 -1.13 -34.68
C TRP A 3 -12.19 -1.64 -33.35
N ARG A 4 -11.67 -2.77 -32.87
CA ARG A 4 -11.76 -3.08 -31.45
C ARG A 4 -10.83 -2.08 -30.78
N ASP A 5 -11.39 -1.08 -30.11
CA ASP A 5 -10.66 -0.32 -29.12
C ASP A 5 -10.00 -1.33 -28.19
N ALA A 6 -8.69 -1.51 -28.34
CA ALA A 6 -7.88 -2.10 -27.29
C ALA A 6 -7.89 -1.05 -26.18
N MET A 7 -8.96 -1.01 -25.37
CA MET A 7 -8.96 -0.27 -24.12
C MET A 7 -7.72 -0.72 -23.36
N THR A 8 -6.75 0.18 -23.24
CA THR A 8 -5.52 -0.01 -22.48
C THR A 8 -5.91 -0.37 -21.06
N ALA A 9 -5.22 -1.33 -20.45
CA ALA A 9 -5.43 -1.60 -19.03
C ALA A 9 -5.12 -0.32 -18.24
N SER A 10 -6.04 0.13 -17.40
CA SER A 10 -5.89 1.32 -16.55
C SER A 10 -6.25 0.98 -15.11
N LEU A 11 -5.70 1.78 -14.21
CA LEU A 11 -5.95 1.75 -12.78
C LEU A 11 -6.40 3.14 -12.37
N ASP A 12 -7.63 3.26 -11.92
CA ASP A 12 -8.23 4.54 -11.54
C ASP A 12 -8.19 4.69 -10.03
N PHE A 13 -7.70 5.84 -9.55
CA PHE A 13 -7.72 6.15 -8.13
C PHE A 13 -9.14 6.50 -7.66
N ILE A 14 -9.59 5.86 -6.57
CA ILE A 14 -10.95 5.99 -6.05
C ILE A 14 -10.99 6.80 -4.77
N ALA A 15 -10.17 6.42 -3.79
CA ALA A 15 -10.21 7.02 -2.46
C ALA A 15 -8.88 6.89 -1.73
N HIS A 16 -8.67 7.76 -0.76
CA HIS A 16 -7.51 7.77 0.13
C HIS A 16 -7.97 8.04 1.55
N GLU A 17 -7.46 7.24 2.49
CA GLU A 17 -7.65 7.40 3.93
C GLU A 17 -6.27 7.41 4.61
N PHE A 18 -6.07 8.32 5.57
CA PHE A 18 -4.83 8.42 6.34
C PHE A 18 -5.14 8.33 7.83
N ILE A 19 -4.80 7.19 8.43
CA ILE A 19 -5.12 6.84 9.79
C ILE A 19 -3.91 7.14 10.67
N ASN A 20 -3.88 8.33 11.27
CA ASN A 20 -2.87 8.70 12.26
C ASN A 20 -3.31 8.24 13.66
N PHE A 21 -2.44 7.57 14.41
CA PHE A 21 -2.80 7.01 15.73
C PHE A 21 -2.92 8.06 16.83
N ARG A 22 -2.35 9.25 16.63
CA ARG A 22 -2.48 10.44 17.49
C ARG A 22 -2.19 10.19 18.98
N ASN A 23 -1.29 9.26 19.28
CA ASN A 23 -0.94 8.86 20.65
C ASN A 23 0.54 9.12 21.00
N GLY A 24 1.23 9.92 20.18
CA GLY A 24 2.66 10.22 20.37
C GLY A 24 3.62 9.14 19.87
N SER A 25 3.13 8.04 19.29
CA SER A 25 3.96 7.02 18.63
C SER A 25 4.46 7.45 17.25
N TYR A 26 3.86 8.49 16.66
CA TYR A 26 4.04 8.87 15.25
C TYR A 26 3.66 7.77 14.24
N ALA A 27 3.01 6.69 14.70
CA ALA A 27 2.55 5.61 13.84
C ALA A 27 1.31 6.03 13.03
N TRP A 28 1.30 5.63 11.76
CA TRP A 28 0.18 5.85 10.86
C TRP A 28 0.00 4.71 9.85
N ILE A 29 -1.23 4.59 9.32
CA ILE A 29 -1.54 3.74 8.16
C ILE A 29 -2.12 4.60 7.04
N ASP A 30 -1.55 4.48 5.85
CA ASP A 30 -2.01 5.11 4.61
C ASP A 30 -2.72 4.05 3.75
N VAL A 31 -3.97 4.33 3.37
CA VAL A 31 -4.80 3.42 2.57
C VAL A 31 -5.23 4.11 1.28
N LYS A 32 -4.83 3.58 0.13
CA LYS A 32 -5.24 4.07 -1.19
C LYS A 32 -6.01 2.99 -1.94
N ARG A 33 -7.21 3.34 -2.41
CA ARG A 33 -8.10 2.43 -3.14
C ARG A 33 -8.11 2.78 -4.62
N PHE A 34 -8.10 1.74 -5.44
CA PHE A 34 -8.06 1.82 -6.88
C PHE A 34 -9.05 0.84 -7.51
N GLN A 35 -9.50 1.18 -8.71
CA GLN A 35 -10.34 0.35 -9.55
C GLN A 35 -9.58 -0.02 -10.83
N LEU A 36 -9.54 -1.29 -11.18
CA LEU A 36 -9.10 -1.72 -12.50
C LEU A 36 -10.25 -1.53 -13.48
N ALA A 37 -10.01 -0.89 -14.63
CA ALA A 37 -11.05 -0.72 -15.66
C ALA A 37 -11.58 -2.07 -16.18
N ARG A 38 -10.75 -3.11 -16.12
CA ARG A 38 -11.16 -4.52 -16.24
C ARG A 38 -10.15 -5.40 -15.55
N TRP A 39 -10.62 -6.47 -14.92
CA TRP A 39 -9.74 -7.54 -14.47
C TRP A 39 -9.18 -8.29 -15.69
N SER A 40 -7.86 -8.35 -15.83
CA SER A 40 -7.18 -9.04 -16.94
C SER A 40 -6.96 -10.53 -16.69
N GLY A 41 -7.09 -11.00 -15.43
CA GLY A 41 -6.63 -12.33 -15.02
C GLY A 41 -5.13 -12.41 -14.75
N ASP A 42 -4.44 -11.28 -14.69
CA ASP A 42 -2.98 -11.20 -14.50
C ASP A 42 -2.65 -10.27 -13.32
N GLU A 43 -2.32 -10.88 -12.19
CA GLU A 43 -1.94 -10.18 -10.96
C GLU A 43 -0.61 -9.41 -11.12
N VAL A 44 0.33 -9.93 -11.92
CA VAL A 44 1.59 -9.24 -12.21
C VAL A 44 1.28 -7.93 -12.96
N ALA A 45 0.41 -7.97 -13.95
CA ALA A 45 -0.03 -6.77 -14.67
C ALA A 45 -0.72 -5.75 -13.75
N ALA A 46 -1.50 -6.19 -12.76
CA ALA A 46 -2.13 -5.29 -11.78
C ALA A 46 -1.10 -4.60 -10.87
N LEU A 47 -0.12 -5.33 -10.35
CA LEU A 47 1.00 -4.75 -9.58
C LEU A 47 1.81 -3.76 -10.43
N ASP A 48 2.06 -4.12 -11.69
CA ASP A 48 2.75 -3.29 -12.66
C ASP A 48 2.00 -1.98 -13.00
N LEU A 49 0.66 -2.02 -13.00
CA LEU A 49 -0.16 -0.81 -13.14
C LEU A 49 -0.04 0.07 -11.90
N LEU A 50 -0.09 -0.52 -10.71
CA LEU A 50 0.10 0.20 -9.44
C LEU A 50 1.45 0.91 -9.40
N LEU A 51 2.56 0.18 -9.65
CA LEU A 51 3.93 0.73 -9.62
C LEU A 51 4.14 1.91 -10.58
N ARG A 52 3.39 1.94 -11.69
CA ARG A 52 3.44 3.03 -12.68
C ARG A 52 2.52 4.19 -12.33
N HIS A 53 1.50 3.95 -11.51
CA HIS A 53 0.48 4.92 -11.15
C HIS A 53 1.06 6.08 -10.34
N GLU A 54 0.62 7.32 -10.61
CA GLU A 54 1.17 8.50 -9.94
C GLU A 54 0.92 8.53 -8.44
N ARG A 55 -0.22 7.99 -7.97
CA ARG A 55 -0.56 7.88 -6.55
C ARG A 55 0.24 6.82 -5.78
N TYR A 56 0.96 5.96 -6.48
CA TYR A 56 1.95 5.06 -5.87
C TYR A 56 3.26 5.78 -5.56
N ARG A 57 3.46 7.01 -6.02
CA ARG A 57 4.72 7.74 -5.80
C ARG A 57 4.62 8.57 -4.52
N GLY A 58 5.78 8.84 -3.92
CA GLY A 58 5.92 9.71 -2.76
C GLY A 58 6.81 9.08 -1.70
N ASP A 59 7.68 9.88 -1.10
CA ASP A 59 8.64 9.41 -0.09
C ASP A 59 8.02 9.16 1.29
N TYR A 60 6.75 9.57 1.53
CA TYR A 60 6.06 9.51 2.82
C TYR A 60 6.77 10.23 3.98
N ALA A 61 7.90 10.90 3.73
CA ALA A 61 8.73 11.57 4.72
C ALA A 61 8.63 13.10 4.62
N SER A 62 8.11 13.62 3.51
CA SER A 62 7.90 15.06 3.30
C SER A 62 6.41 15.39 3.23
N GLY A 63 5.99 16.44 3.94
CA GLY A 63 4.60 16.94 3.91
C GLY A 63 4.14 17.39 2.51
N ASP A 64 5.08 17.67 1.61
CA ASP A 64 4.84 18.00 0.20
C ASP A 64 5.30 16.85 -0.72
N SER A 65 4.42 15.87 -0.88
CA SER A 65 4.53 14.75 -1.84
C SER A 65 4.70 15.14 -3.33
N VAL A 66 4.79 16.44 -3.64
CA VAL A 66 4.76 17.02 -4.99
C VAL A 66 6.12 17.58 -5.46
N SER A 67 7.19 17.46 -4.68
CA SER A 67 8.54 17.79 -5.16
C SER A 67 8.93 16.91 -6.38
N ILE A 68 9.78 17.42 -7.28
CA ILE A 68 10.21 16.68 -8.49
C ILE A 68 10.90 15.35 -8.12
N ASP A 69 11.57 15.28 -6.97
CA ASP A 69 12.22 14.06 -6.48
C ASP A 69 11.21 12.99 -6.04
N ASN A 70 10.04 13.38 -5.52
CA ASN A 70 8.98 12.46 -5.10
C ASN A 70 8.41 11.60 -6.25
N ARG A 71 8.68 11.96 -7.51
CA ARG A 71 8.27 11.14 -8.67
C ARG A 71 9.12 9.90 -8.89
N ARG A 72 10.28 9.79 -8.24
CA ARG A 72 11.22 8.67 -8.37
C ARG A 72 11.26 7.78 -7.13
N LEU A 73 10.51 8.13 -6.09
CA LEU A 73 10.55 7.52 -4.77
C LEU A 73 9.20 6.91 -4.42
N HIS A 74 9.24 5.87 -3.58
CA HIS A 74 8.08 5.33 -2.90
C HIS A 74 8.48 4.82 -1.51
N GLY A 75 7.91 5.44 -0.47
CA GLY A 75 8.33 5.22 0.90
C GLY A 75 9.85 5.38 1.02
N PRO A 76 10.57 4.43 1.66
CA PRO A 76 12.02 4.52 1.82
C PRO A 76 12.81 4.14 0.56
N PHE A 77 12.16 3.74 -0.54
CA PHE A 77 12.82 3.09 -1.68
C PHE A 77 12.84 3.95 -2.94
N LEU A 78 13.88 3.72 -3.76
CA LEU A 78 13.93 4.16 -5.16
C LEU A 78 12.93 3.35 -5.98
N LEU A 79 11.95 4.01 -6.60
CA LEU A 79 10.92 3.33 -7.39
C LEU A 79 11.51 2.50 -8.55
N SER A 80 12.66 2.91 -9.10
CA SER A 80 13.37 2.16 -10.15
C SER A 80 13.93 0.80 -9.69
N ARG A 81 13.93 0.53 -8.39
CA ARG A 81 14.36 -0.75 -7.78
C ARG A 81 13.17 -1.65 -7.43
N MET A 82 11.95 -1.18 -7.65
CA MET A 82 10.72 -1.91 -7.36
C MET A 82 10.15 -2.49 -8.65
N THR A 83 9.70 -3.73 -8.58
CA THR A 83 9.00 -4.43 -9.67
C THR A 83 7.87 -5.27 -9.07
N ALA A 84 6.97 -5.81 -9.89
CA ALA A 84 5.98 -6.75 -9.38
C ALA A 84 6.62 -7.94 -8.63
N SER A 85 7.84 -8.34 -9.00
CA SER A 85 8.60 -9.39 -8.32
C SER A 85 9.14 -9.00 -6.95
N SER A 86 9.03 -7.73 -6.53
CA SER A 86 9.38 -7.24 -5.19
C SER A 86 8.33 -7.61 -4.13
N PHE A 87 7.19 -8.16 -4.55
CA PHE A 87 6.09 -8.51 -3.67
C PHE A 87 5.98 -10.02 -3.51
N ASP A 88 5.84 -10.46 -2.26
CA ASP A 88 5.58 -11.85 -1.91
C ASP A 88 4.08 -12.06 -1.73
N LEU A 89 3.53 -13.09 -2.36
CA LEU A 89 2.17 -13.53 -2.08
C LEU A 89 2.10 -14.08 -0.65
N VAL A 90 1.18 -13.55 0.15
CA VAL A 90 0.94 -13.98 1.53
C VAL A 90 -0.53 -14.37 1.72
N ASP A 91 -0.80 -15.23 2.69
CA ASP A 91 -2.17 -15.56 3.07
C ASP A 91 -2.80 -14.45 3.93
N GLU A 92 -4.11 -14.58 4.18
CA GLU A 92 -4.87 -13.66 5.01
C GLU A 92 -4.36 -13.57 6.44
N ALA A 93 -4.02 -14.72 7.04
CA ALA A 93 -3.61 -14.79 8.44
C ALA A 93 -2.28 -14.08 8.68
N VAL A 94 -1.32 -14.24 7.76
CA VAL A 94 -0.01 -13.57 7.80
C VAL A 94 -0.17 -12.05 7.65
N ALA A 95 -1.04 -11.60 6.75
CA ALA A 95 -1.30 -10.17 6.55
C ALA A 95 -2.07 -9.54 7.73
N ASP A 96 -3.07 -10.24 8.28
CA ASP A 96 -3.80 -9.80 9.49
C ASP A 96 -2.85 -9.72 10.70
N GLN A 97 -2.04 -10.76 10.90
CA GLN A 97 -1.07 -10.79 11.99
C GLN A 97 -0.04 -9.66 11.88
N LEU A 98 0.45 -9.36 10.67
CA LEU A 98 1.35 -8.23 10.43
C LEU A 98 0.74 -6.92 10.96
N ILE A 99 -0.50 -6.63 10.56
CA ILE A 99 -1.18 -5.38 10.93
C ILE A 99 -1.44 -5.35 12.43
N ARG A 100 -1.97 -6.43 13.02
CA ARG A 100 -2.25 -6.50 14.47
C ARG A 100 -1.00 -6.36 15.32
N THR A 101 0.07 -7.08 14.97
CA THR A 101 1.36 -6.99 15.65
C THR A 101 1.91 -5.57 15.55
N TRP A 102 1.84 -4.93 14.38
CA TRP A 102 2.30 -3.56 14.21
C TRP A 102 1.48 -2.54 15.02
N VAL A 103 0.14 -2.63 14.98
CA VAL A 103 -0.75 -1.78 15.79
C VAL A 103 -0.43 -1.89 17.28
N LYS A 104 -0.21 -3.12 17.76
CA LYS A 104 0.09 -3.40 19.17
C LYS A 104 1.49 -2.94 19.58
N GLU A 105 2.51 -3.43 18.88
CA GLU A 105 3.91 -3.31 19.31
C GLU A 105 4.54 -1.97 18.91
N ILE A 106 4.22 -1.46 17.73
CA ILE A 106 4.78 -0.20 17.21
C ILE A 106 3.83 0.96 17.48
N GLY A 107 2.53 0.74 17.31
CA GLY A 107 1.53 1.73 17.66
C GLY A 107 1.39 1.95 19.16
N PHE A 108 1.89 1.05 20.02
CA PHE A 108 1.69 1.05 21.48
C PHE A 108 0.21 1.06 21.89
N LEU A 109 -0.63 0.30 21.17
CA LEU A 109 -2.07 0.26 21.40
C LEU A 109 -2.50 -1.14 21.87
N ASP A 110 -2.62 -1.29 23.20
CA ASP A 110 -3.26 -2.44 23.84
C ASP A 110 -3.89 -2.00 25.18
N PRO A 111 -5.23 -1.84 25.26
CA PRO A 111 -6.21 -2.04 24.17
C PRO A 111 -6.18 -0.91 23.13
N VAL A 112 -6.65 -1.20 21.91
CA VAL A 112 -6.87 -0.18 20.86
C VAL A 112 -8.12 0.64 21.20
N PRO A 113 -8.07 1.98 21.19
CA PRO A 113 -9.24 2.84 21.38
C PRO A 113 -10.36 2.51 20.38
N GLU A 114 -11.62 2.57 20.83
CA GLU A 114 -12.79 2.11 20.06
C GLU A 114 -12.94 2.81 18.71
N GLU A 115 -12.70 4.12 18.66
CA GLU A 115 -12.79 4.90 17.42
C GLU A 115 -11.72 4.47 16.41
N LEU A 116 -10.49 4.23 16.89
CA LEU A 116 -9.39 3.76 16.05
C LEU A 116 -9.62 2.31 15.61
N ALA A 117 -10.12 1.45 16.50
CA ALA A 117 -10.49 0.08 16.14
C ALA A 117 -11.56 0.05 15.04
N SER A 118 -12.59 0.88 15.14
CA SER A 118 -13.65 1.01 14.13
C SER A 118 -13.13 1.53 12.79
N CYS A 119 -12.20 2.49 12.84
CA CYS A 119 -11.53 3.04 11.66
C CYS A 119 -10.67 1.98 10.96
N LEU A 120 -9.85 1.24 11.72
CA LEU A 120 -9.04 0.14 11.20
C LEU A 120 -9.90 -0.99 10.62
N GLU A 121 -11.02 -1.33 11.27
CA GLU A 121 -11.95 -2.34 10.77
C GLU A 121 -12.50 -1.96 9.40
N THR A 122 -13.06 -0.75 9.32
CA THR A 122 -13.71 -0.24 8.10
C THR A 122 -12.73 -0.08 6.94
N HIS A 123 -11.53 0.42 7.21
CA HIS A 123 -10.64 0.84 6.13
C HIS A 123 -9.53 -0.14 5.79
N VAL A 124 -9.14 -1.00 6.72
CA VAL A 124 -8.03 -1.94 6.57
C VAL A 124 -8.54 -3.38 6.60
N TYR A 125 -9.19 -3.81 7.69
CA TYR A 125 -9.54 -5.22 7.88
C TYR A 125 -10.66 -5.69 6.94
N ASP A 126 -11.65 -4.85 6.60
CA ASP A 126 -12.65 -5.17 5.58
C ASP A 126 -12.02 -5.41 4.20
N SER A 127 -11.11 -4.52 3.78
CA SER A 127 -10.39 -4.68 2.50
C SER A 127 -9.48 -5.90 2.53
N LEU A 128 -8.85 -6.17 3.68
CA LEU A 128 -8.03 -7.35 3.89
C LEU A 128 -8.86 -8.63 3.72
N ARG A 129 -10.03 -8.73 4.34
CA ARG A 129 -10.93 -9.90 4.25
C ARG A 129 -11.53 -10.08 2.86
N GLY A 130 -11.86 -8.98 2.17
CA GLY A 130 -12.40 -9.02 0.79
C GLY A 130 -11.37 -9.42 -0.27
N ALA A 131 -10.08 -9.22 0.00
CA ALA A 131 -9.03 -9.49 -0.97
C ALA A 131 -8.93 -10.97 -1.37
N THR A 132 -8.94 -11.23 -2.67
CA THR A 132 -8.68 -12.57 -3.21
C THR A 132 -7.19 -12.94 -3.23
N HIS A 133 -6.31 -11.94 -3.32
CA HIS A 133 -4.86 -12.09 -3.21
C HIS A 133 -4.26 -10.94 -2.39
N ARG A 134 -3.17 -11.22 -1.68
CA ARG A 134 -2.52 -10.29 -0.76
C ARG A 134 -1.03 -10.35 -1.00
N TYR A 135 -0.43 -9.20 -1.29
CA TYR A 135 0.96 -9.10 -1.68
C TYR A 135 1.68 -8.23 -0.67
N LYS A 136 2.69 -8.77 0.00
CA LYS A 136 3.52 -8.02 0.93
C LYS A 136 4.78 -7.56 0.23
N LEU A 137 5.14 -6.28 0.35
CA LEU A 137 6.44 -5.82 -0.11
C LEU A 137 7.53 -6.50 0.75
N ARG A 138 8.46 -7.17 0.09
CA ARG A 138 9.59 -7.80 0.79
C ARG A 138 10.62 -6.76 1.21
N GLU A 139 11.53 -7.16 2.10
CA GLU A 139 12.70 -6.33 2.41
C GLU A 139 13.62 -6.23 1.18
N LEU A 140 13.75 -5.02 0.61
CA LEU A 140 14.54 -4.77 -0.61
C LEU A 140 16.02 -4.51 -0.33
N GLY A 141 16.41 -4.46 0.95
CA GLY A 141 17.77 -4.16 1.38
C GLY A 141 18.18 -2.69 1.18
N ARG A 142 19.38 -2.35 1.67
CA ARG A 142 19.88 -0.97 1.69
C ARG A 142 20.15 -0.39 0.29
N GLU A 143 20.47 -1.23 -0.68
CA GLU A 143 20.77 -0.77 -2.06
C GLU A 143 19.52 -0.24 -2.80
N ALA A 144 18.33 -0.61 -2.34
CA ALA A 144 17.07 -0.08 -2.86
C ALA A 144 16.63 1.22 -2.18
N MET A 145 17.22 1.57 -1.04
CA MET A 145 16.84 2.73 -0.23
C MET A 145 17.42 4.03 -0.83
N HIS A 146 16.66 5.13 -0.77
CA HIS A 146 17.19 6.46 -1.11
C HIS A 146 17.88 7.12 0.10
N ASP A 147 18.61 8.22 -0.15
CA ASP A 147 19.53 8.85 0.83
C ASP A 147 18.91 9.24 2.18
N TYR A 148 17.59 9.42 2.22
CA TYR A 148 16.84 9.76 3.43
C TYR A 148 15.69 8.78 3.73
N GLY A 149 15.69 7.60 3.09
CA GLY A 149 14.66 6.58 3.32
C GLY A 149 14.67 5.98 4.72
N TRP A 150 15.80 6.14 5.44
CA TRP A 150 15.94 5.73 6.83
C TRP A 150 15.07 6.53 7.82
N VAL A 151 14.47 7.65 7.39
CA VAL A 151 13.56 8.47 8.20
C VAL A 151 12.24 7.75 8.49
N LEU A 152 11.83 6.80 7.64
CA LEU A 152 10.63 6.00 7.88
C LEU A 152 10.98 4.71 8.61
N TRP A 153 10.55 4.64 9.87
CA TRP A 153 10.81 3.49 10.73
C TRP A 153 9.66 2.49 10.61
N HIS A 154 9.98 1.21 10.75
CA HIS A 154 9.00 0.12 10.72
C HIS A 154 8.06 0.15 9.49
N PHE A 155 8.58 0.58 8.34
CA PHE A 155 7.83 0.62 7.08
C PHE A 155 7.41 -0.78 6.64
N TRP A 156 6.14 -0.93 6.29
CA TRP A 156 5.60 -2.12 5.63
C TRP A 156 4.52 -1.73 4.62
N GLU A 157 4.29 -2.62 3.66
CA GLU A 157 3.32 -2.42 2.60
C GLU A 157 2.62 -3.72 2.22
N LEU A 158 1.31 -3.61 2.02
CA LEU A 158 0.43 -4.63 1.49
C LEU A 158 -0.31 -4.09 0.26
N VAL A 159 -0.41 -4.92 -0.77
CA VAL A 159 -1.31 -4.72 -1.91
C VAL A 159 -2.37 -5.81 -1.86
N LEU A 160 -3.62 -5.38 -1.73
CA LEU A 160 -4.80 -6.22 -1.56
C LEU A 160 -5.58 -6.19 -2.88
N LEU A 161 -5.78 -7.34 -3.49
CA LEU A 161 -6.42 -7.45 -4.79
C LEU A 161 -7.70 -8.28 -4.70
N ASP A 162 -8.83 -7.68 -5.05
CA ASP A 162 -10.11 -8.36 -5.19
C ASP A 162 -10.45 -8.54 -6.67
N ARG A 163 -10.40 -9.79 -7.14
CA ARG A 163 -10.72 -10.15 -8.53
C ARG A 163 -12.20 -10.03 -8.84
N SER A 164 -13.07 -10.17 -7.85
CA SER A 164 -14.52 -10.16 -8.03
C SER A 164 -15.03 -8.75 -8.30
N ASP A 165 -14.45 -7.77 -7.60
CA ASP A 165 -14.75 -6.35 -7.74
C ASP A 165 -13.75 -5.62 -8.66
N ALA A 166 -12.72 -6.32 -9.16
CA ALA A 166 -11.61 -5.74 -9.91
C ALA A 166 -10.96 -4.54 -9.18
N SER A 167 -10.89 -4.59 -7.86
CA SER A 167 -10.37 -3.53 -7.02
C SER A 167 -8.99 -3.87 -6.46
N LEU A 168 -8.19 -2.83 -6.24
CA LEU A 168 -6.86 -2.92 -5.67
C LEU A 168 -6.74 -1.90 -4.53
N THR A 169 -6.32 -2.33 -3.36
CA THR A 169 -6.05 -1.46 -2.21
C THR A 169 -4.58 -1.55 -1.83
N LEU A 170 -3.90 -0.41 -1.80
CA LEU A 170 -2.57 -0.25 -1.23
C LEU A 170 -2.72 0.15 0.24
N VAL A 171 -2.07 -0.59 1.13
CA VAL A 171 -2.00 -0.29 2.57
C VAL A 171 -0.53 -0.17 2.94
N VAL A 172 -0.14 0.99 3.44
CA VAL A 172 1.22 1.27 3.92
C VAL A 172 1.13 1.64 5.40
N GLY A 173 2.05 1.14 6.21
CA GLY A 173 2.22 1.61 7.59
C GLY A 173 3.67 1.95 7.87
N ALA A 174 3.88 3.03 8.63
CA ALA A 174 5.20 3.44 9.07
C ALA A 174 5.12 4.34 10.31
N VAL A 175 6.30 4.70 10.81
CA VAL A 175 6.51 5.69 11.86
C VAL A 175 7.44 6.76 11.29
N ASP A 176 7.09 8.04 11.46
CA ASP A 176 7.84 9.20 10.98
C ASP A 176 8.29 10.18 12.09
#